data_AF-A0A834MJ42-F1
#
_entry.id   AF-A0A834MJ42-F1
#
_cell.length_a   1.000
_cell.length_b   1.000
_cell.length_c   1.000
_cell.angle_alpha   90.00
_cell.angle_beta   90.00
_cell.angle_gamma   90.00
#
_symmetry.space_group_name_H-M   'P 1'
#
loop_
_entity.id
_entity.type
_entity.pdbx_description
1 polymer ?
#
loop_
_entity_poly.entity_id
_entity_poly.type
_entity_poly.pdbx_seq_one_letter_code
_entity_poly.pdbx_strand_id
1 'polypeptide(L)'
;MSLGQAVGPKTCQVTEKHNMLPCSKAGSLYAVDVESINAGVPYADSFYVMVHYCLKKVSDTSTSLYVTSHIKYKKNVWGFVKGMIERNVWSGLEDFFSKLKDALQAEGEENVPEQRRKRRIHTLPKYSLEDIRLNIPRKKLSHSGGGIFTTDVCTAIIFGILLLLLIINVMLYFKLWSLEVSPGNFFDPRLLQKPIGFLASP
;
A
#
# COMPACT_ATOMS: atom_id res chain seq x y z
N MET A 1 7.65 -5.12 -14.27
CA MET A 1 6.71 -3.99 -14.48
C MET A 1 7.38 -2.71 -14.01
N SER A 2 7.16 -1.59 -14.71
CA SER A 2 7.70 -0.27 -14.33
C SER A 2 6.73 0.41 -13.36
N LEU A 3 7.21 0.87 -12.18
CA LEU A 3 6.41 1.67 -11.25
C LEU A 3 6.59 3.16 -11.55
N GLY A 4 5.49 3.87 -11.83
CA GLY A 4 5.47 5.30 -12.11
C GLY A 4 5.37 6.18 -10.86
N GLN A 5 6.31 6.07 -9.91
CA GLN A 5 6.29 6.89 -8.68
C GLN A 5 7.64 7.57 -8.41
N ALA A 6 7.59 8.80 -7.87
CA ALA A 6 8.72 9.70 -7.69
C ALA A 6 9.72 9.29 -6.59
N VAL A 7 9.40 8.26 -5.78
CA VAL A 7 10.26 7.81 -4.68
C VAL A 7 10.24 6.28 -4.61
N GLY A 8 11.43 5.68 -4.73
CA GLY A 8 11.67 4.24 -4.67
C GLY A 8 12.24 3.64 -5.97
N PRO A 9 12.73 2.40 -5.95
CA PRO A 9 13.24 1.73 -7.14
C PRO A 9 12.17 1.64 -8.23
N LYS A 10 12.51 2.05 -9.47
CA LYS A 10 11.58 2.04 -10.64
C LYS A 10 11.15 0.63 -11.07
N THR A 11 11.82 -0.38 -10.55
CA THR A 11 11.56 -1.79 -10.81
C THR A 11 11.63 -2.54 -9.49
N CYS A 12 10.86 -3.61 -9.38
CA CYS A 12 10.93 -4.54 -8.27
C CYS A 12 11.16 -5.96 -8.81
N GLN A 13 11.82 -6.78 -8.01
CA GLN A 13 11.94 -8.21 -8.29
C GLN A 13 10.70 -8.90 -7.75
N VAL A 14 9.97 -9.60 -8.61
CA VAL A 14 8.74 -10.30 -8.24
C VAL A 14 9.00 -11.79 -8.28
N THR A 15 8.76 -12.47 -7.16
CA THR A 15 8.73 -13.93 -7.08
C THR A 15 7.30 -14.38 -6.92
N GLU A 16 6.83 -15.24 -7.81
CA GLU A 16 5.47 -15.78 -7.77
C GLU A 16 5.50 -17.29 -7.55
N LYS A 17 4.68 -17.77 -6.60
CA LYS A 17 4.41 -19.18 -6.41
C LYS A 17 3.00 -19.48 -6.89
N HIS A 18 2.92 -20.28 -7.94
CA HIS A 18 1.66 -20.69 -8.56
C HIS A 18 1.28 -22.08 -8.05
N ASN A 19 0.04 -22.24 -7.56
CA ASN A 19 -0.47 -23.50 -7.03
C ASN A 19 -1.82 -23.82 -7.67
N MET A 20 -1.87 -24.87 -8.48
CA MET A 20 -3.12 -25.36 -9.04
C MET A 20 -3.91 -26.13 -7.97
N LEU A 21 -5.14 -25.72 -7.72
CA LEU A 21 -5.97 -26.30 -6.68
C LEU A 21 -6.51 -27.68 -7.09
N PRO A 22 -6.77 -28.58 -6.11
CA PRO A 22 -7.26 -29.94 -6.38
C PRO A 22 -8.61 -30.02 -7.11
N CYS A 23 -9.43 -28.96 -7.07
CA CYS A 23 -10.68 -28.91 -7.82
C CYS A 23 -10.49 -28.69 -9.34
N SER A 24 -9.26 -28.43 -9.78
CA SER A 24 -8.93 -28.26 -11.20
C SER A 24 -9.10 -29.58 -11.95
N LYS A 25 -9.72 -29.50 -13.13
CA LYS A 25 -9.96 -30.61 -14.04
C LYS A 25 -9.73 -30.16 -15.48
N ALA A 26 -8.79 -30.85 -16.14
CA ALA A 26 -8.38 -30.56 -17.50
C ALA A 26 -9.59 -30.38 -18.45
N GLY A 27 -9.55 -29.32 -19.26
CA GLY A 27 -10.59 -29.01 -20.24
C GLY A 27 -11.93 -28.55 -19.67
N SER A 28 -12.06 -28.32 -18.36
CA SER A 28 -13.33 -27.89 -17.75
C SER A 28 -13.19 -26.78 -16.71
N LEU A 29 -12.25 -26.91 -15.77
CA LEU A 29 -12.03 -25.94 -14.69
C LEU A 29 -10.55 -25.91 -14.33
N TYR A 30 -9.97 -24.73 -14.23
CA TYR A 30 -8.66 -24.54 -13.61
C TYR A 30 -8.79 -23.47 -12.54
N ALA A 31 -8.48 -23.82 -11.31
CA ALA A 31 -8.43 -22.90 -10.18
C ALA A 31 -6.97 -22.83 -9.72
N VAL A 32 -6.38 -21.64 -9.75
CA VAL A 32 -4.95 -21.43 -9.47
C VAL A 32 -4.80 -20.30 -8.47
N ASP A 33 -4.16 -20.60 -7.35
CA ASP A 33 -3.72 -19.60 -6.38
C ASP A 33 -2.30 -19.16 -6.71
N VAL A 34 -2.07 -17.85 -6.71
CA VAL A 34 -0.77 -17.23 -6.95
C VAL A 34 -0.41 -16.37 -5.76
N GLU A 35 0.72 -16.68 -5.14
CA GLU A 35 1.34 -15.85 -4.11
C GLU A 35 2.48 -15.04 -4.74
N SER A 36 2.36 -13.72 -4.76
CA SER A 36 3.39 -12.82 -5.30
C SER A 36 4.08 -12.04 -4.17
N ILE A 37 5.41 -12.12 -4.14
CA ILE A 37 6.29 -11.40 -3.22
C ILE A 37 7.14 -10.43 -4.04
N ASN A 38 7.07 -9.15 -3.69
CA ASN A 38 7.79 -8.08 -4.39
C ASN A 38 8.98 -7.63 -3.53
N ALA A 39 10.19 -8.02 -3.91
CA ALA A 39 11.41 -7.58 -3.26
C ALA A 39 11.88 -6.21 -3.78
N GLY A 40 12.53 -5.44 -2.91
CA GLY A 40 13.07 -4.11 -3.23
C GLY A 40 12.07 -2.96 -3.12
N VAL A 41 10.81 -3.21 -2.74
CA VAL A 41 9.83 -2.16 -2.42
C VAL A 41 9.84 -1.84 -0.92
N PRO A 42 9.44 -0.63 -0.50
CA PRO A 42 9.25 -0.34 0.92
C PRO A 42 8.31 -1.36 1.57
N TYR A 43 8.68 -1.86 2.76
CA TYR A 43 7.90 -2.84 3.52
C TYR A 43 7.69 -4.20 2.81
N ALA A 44 8.55 -4.59 1.87
CA ALA A 44 8.48 -5.85 1.12
C ALA A 44 8.32 -7.12 1.99
N ASP A 45 8.84 -7.10 3.22
CA ASP A 45 8.77 -8.21 4.18
C ASP A 45 7.46 -8.23 5.00
N SER A 46 6.66 -7.18 4.89
CA SER A 46 5.50 -6.92 5.73
C SER A 46 4.18 -7.28 5.04
N PHE A 47 4.19 -7.51 3.72
CA PHE A 47 3.00 -7.91 2.97
C PHE A 47 3.33 -8.81 1.77
N TYR A 48 2.29 -9.41 1.19
CA TYR A 48 2.32 -10.13 -0.07
C TYR A 48 0.97 -10.00 -0.76
N VAL A 49 0.92 -10.32 -2.06
CA VAL A 49 -0.32 -10.29 -2.84
C VAL A 49 -0.73 -11.71 -3.16
N MET A 50 -2.00 -12.05 -2.88
CA MET A 50 -2.62 -13.30 -3.29
C MET A 50 -3.57 -13.02 -4.43
N VAL A 51 -3.42 -13.76 -5.53
CA VAL A 51 -4.34 -13.72 -6.66
C VAL A 51 -4.94 -15.11 -6.85
N HIS A 52 -6.25 -15.19 -7.05
CA HIS A 52 -6.93 -16.44 -7.38
C HIS A 52 -7.49 -16.33 -8.80
N TYR A 53 -7.04 -17.23 -9.67
CA TYR A 53 -7.56 -17.39 -11.02
C TYR A 53 -8.54 -18.56 -11.05
N CYS A 54 -9.69 -18.35 -11.68
CA CYS A 54 -10.67 -19.39 -11.97
C CYS A 54 -11.04 -19.33 -13.44
N LEU A 55 -10.55 -20.30 -14.21
CA LEU A 55 -10.84 -20.48 -15.63
C LEU A 55 -11.85 -21.61 -15.76
N LYS A 56 -13.06 -21.29 -16.24
CA LYS A 56 -14.14 -22.27 -16.41
C LYS A 56 -14.55 -22.35 -17.86
N LYS A 57 -14.59 -23.57 -18.42
CA LYS A 57 -15.14 -23.81 -19.75
C LYS A 57 -16.62 -23.39 -19.78
N VAL A 58 -16.98 -22.60 -20.79
CA VAL A 58 -18.37 -22.21 -21.07
C VAL A 58 -18.89 -22.98 -22.29
N SER A 59 -18.05 -23.15 -23.31
CA SER A 59 -18.32 -23.99 -24.49
C SER A 59 -17.01 -24.54 -25.04
N ASP A 60 -17.05 -25.32 -26.12
CA ASP A 60 -15.82 -25.81 -26.78
C ASP A 60 -14.92 -24.70 -27.30
N THR A 61 -15.45 -23.50 -27.51
CA THR A 61 -14.73 -22.35 -28.07
C THR A 61 -14.75 -21.13 -27.15
N SER A 62 -15.12 -21.29 -25.88
CA SER A 62 -15.25 -20.15 -24.96
C SER A 62 -14.99 -20.55 -23.52
N THR A 63 -14.26 -19.69 -22.82
CA THR A 63 -13.87 -19.84 -21.42
C THR A 63 -14.24 -18.55 -20.68
N SER A 64 -14.73 -18.69 -19.45
CA SER A 64 -14.88 -17.59 -18.51
C SER A 64 -13.65 -17.55 -17.62
N LEU A 65 -13.01 -16.39 -17.53
CA LEU A 65 -11.91 -16.13 -16.60
C LEU A 65 -12.42 -15.21 -15.49
N TYR A 66 -12.32 -15.67 -14.25
CA TYR A 66 -12.60 -14.89 -13.05
C TYR A 66 -11.31 -14.74 -12.23
N VAL A 67 -11.05 -13.54 -11.74
CA VAL A 67 -9.85 -13.23 -10.96
C VAL A 67 -10.23 -12.47 -9.70
N THR A 68 -9.69 -12.86 -8.56
CA THR A 68 -9.73 -12.08 -7.32
C THR A 68 -8.33 -11.81 -6.83
N SER A 69 -8.15 -10.73 -6.08
CA SER A 69 -6.87 -10.37 -5.50
C SER A 69 -7.04 -9.89 -4.06
N HIS A 70 -6.03 -10.14 -3.24
CA HIS A 70 -6.01 -9.76 -1.83
C HIS A 70 -4.60 -9.37 -1.41
N ILE A 71 -4.50 -8.27 -0.66
CA ILE A 71 -3.25 -7.87 0.02
C ILE A 71 -3.26 -8.50 1.41
N LYS A 72 -2.19 -9.20 1.75
CA LYS A 72 -2.05 -9.91 3.02
C LYS A 72 -0.87 -9.34 3.78
N TYR A 73 -1.09 -8.87 5.00
CA TYR A 73 -0.04 -8.32 5.87
C TYR A 73 0.50 -9.41 6.80
N LYS A 74 1.82 -9.62 6.76
CA LYS A 74 2.56 -10.55 7.64
C LYS A 74 3.01 -9.87 8.94
N LYS A 75 3.18 -8.55 8.92
CA LYS A 75 3.64 -7.73 10.06
C LYS A 75 2.67 -6.58 10.32
N ASN A 76 2.76 -5.98 11.51
CA ASN A 76 2.03 -4.76 11.79
C ASN A 76 2.61 -3.61 10.96
N VAL A 77 1.73 -2.86 10.29
CA VAL A 77 2.09 -1.72 9.45
C VAL A 77 1.15 -0.59 9.83
N TRP A 78 1.68 0.62 9.94
CA TRP A 78 0.90 1.81 10.30
C TRP A 78 -0.20 2.07 9.27
N GLY A 79 -1.36 2.54 9.72
CA GLY A 79 -2.54 2.72 8.85
C GLY A 79 -2.27 3.60 7.62
N PHE A 80 -1.52 4.68 7.80
CA PHE A 80 -1.09 5.55 6.70
C PHE A 80 -0.28 4.79 5.64
N VAL A 81 0.71 4.00 6.07
CA VAL A 81 1.57 3.20 5.19
C VAL A 81 0.76 2.10 4.50
N LYS A 82 -0.16 1.42 5.21
CA LYS A 82 -1.08 0.45 4.60
C LYS A 82 -1.86 1.06 3.46
N GLY A 83 -2.40 2.27 3.63
CA GLY A 83 -3.10 2.98 2.58
C GLY A 83 -2.23 3.36 1.37
N MET A 84 -0.93 3.60 1.57
CA MET A 84 0.01 3.80 0.46
C MET A 84 0.29 2.50 -0.30
N ILE A 85 0.53 1.41 0.44
CA ILE A 85 0.77 0.07 -0.13
C ILE A 85 -0.44 -0.37 -0.96
N GLU A 86 -1.64 -0.26 -0.38
CA GLU A 86 -2.89 -0.67 -1.03
C GLU A 86 -3.14 0.06 -2.34
N ARG A 87 -2.97 1.38 -2.38
CA ARG A 87 -3.15 2.16 -3.61
C ARG A 87 -2.18 1.74 -4.72
N ASN A 88 -0.91 1.54 -4.38
CA ASN A 88 0.10 1.12 -5.36
C ASN A 88 -0.18 -0.29 -5.89
N VAL A 89 -0.53 -1.22 -5.02
CA VAL A 89 -0.85 -2.59 -5.42
C VAL A 89 -2.11 -2.64 -6.29
N TRP A 90 -3.19 -1.99 -5.87
CA TRP A 90 -4.43 -1.99 -6.65
C TRP A 90 -4.27 -1.32 -8.01
N SER A 91 -3.55 -0.20 -8.08
CA SER A 91 -3.23 0.43 -9.37
C SER A 91 -2.45 -0.52 -10.28
N GLY A 92 -1.42 -1.19 -9.77
CA GLY A 92 -0.61 -2.12 -10.56
C GLY A 92 -1.40 -3.35 -11.02
N LEU A 93 -2.30 -3.87 -10.18
CA LEU A 93 -3.17 -5.00 -10.53
C LEU A 93 -4.18 -4.62 -11.60
N GLU A 94 -4.83 -3.46 -11.48
CA GLU A 94 -5.80 -2.98 -12.48
C GLU A 94 -5.13 -2.79 -13.85
N ASP A 95 -3.97 -2.14 -13.88
CA ASP A 95 -3.19 -1.93 -15.11
C ASP A 95 -2.78 -3.27 -15.76
N PHE A 96 -2.37 -4.24 -14.94
CA PHE A 96 -1.99 -5.57 -15.42
C PHE A 96 -3.18 -6.35 -15.97
N PHE A 97 -4.28 -6.43 -15.23
CA PHE A 97 -5.44 -7.23 -15.64
C PHE A 97 -6.21 -6.60 -16.80
N SER A 98 -6.20 -5.28 -16.94
CA SER A 98 -6.70 -4.58 -18.11
C SER A 98 -5.96 -5.04 -19.38
N LYS A 99 -4.62 -5.01 -19.34
CA LYS A 99 -3.78 -5.46 -20.47
C LYS A 99 -3.91 -6.96 -20.74
N LEU A 100 -4.01 -7.78 -19.68
CA LEU A 100 -4.19 -9.22 -19.83
C LEU A 100 -5.52 -9.55 -20.51
N LYS A 101 -6.60 -8.86 -20.11
CA LYS A 101 -7.91 -9.00 -20.76
C LYS A 101 -7.82 -8.69 -22.24
N ASP A 102 -7.23 -7.55 -22.61
CA ASP A 102 -7.13 -7.14 -24.02
C ASP A 102 -6.31 -8.15 -24.85
N ALA A 103 -5.17 -8.62 -24.31
CA ALA A 103 -4.35 -9.63 -24.97
C ALA A 103 -5.09 -10.97 -25.16
N LEU A 104 -5.82 -11.44 -24.14
CA LEU A 104 -6.62 -12.67 -24.23
C LEU A 104 -7.79 -12.55 -25.21
N GLN A 105 -8.40 -11.37 -25.30
CA GLN A 105 -9.47 -11.13 -26.27
C GLN A 105 -8.94 -11.14 -27.71
N ALA A 106 -7.81 -10.48 -27.97
CA ALA A 106 -7.16 -10.51 -29.28
C ALA A 106 -6.82 -11.94 -29.71
N GLU A 107 -6.18 -12.72 -28.82
CA GLU A 107 -5.83 -14.12 -29.08
C GLU A 107 -7.08 -15.00 -29.32
N GLY A 108 -8.15 -14.75 -28.55
CA GLY A 108 -9.41 -15.48 -28.69
C GLY A 108 -10.16 -15.19 -30.00
N GLU A 109 -9.93 -14.05 -30.64
CA GLU A 109 -10.56 -13.70 -31.91
C GLU A 109 -9.82 -14.29 -33.13
N GLU A 110 -8.49 -14.37 -33.07
CA GLU A 110 -7.65 -14.92 -34.13
C GLU A 110 -7.84 -16.44 -34.29
N ASN A 111 -8.07 -17.15 -33.20
CA ASN A 111 -8.17 -18.62 -33.18
C ASN A 111 -9.56 -19.18 -33.51
N VAL A 112 -10.56 -18.35 -33.83
CA VAL A 112 -11.92 -18.82 -34.20
C VAL A 112 -12.05 -18.87 -35.73
N PRO A 113 -12.29 -20.05 -36.35
CA PRO A 113 -12.40 -20.15 -37.80
C PRO A 113 -13.55 -19.30 -38.36
N GLU A 114 -13.24 -18.63 -39.47
CA GLU A 114 -13.96 -17.50 -40.11
C GLU A 114 -15.46 -17.75 -40.39
N GLN A 115 -15.89 -19.02 -40.49
CA GLN A 115 -17.27 -19.41 -40.82
C GLN A 115 -18.34 -18.99 -39.79
N ARG A 116 -17.96 -18.65 -38.54
CA ARG A 116 -18.91 -18.20 -37.50
C ARG A 116 -19.13 -16.68 -37.44
N ARG A 117 -18.35 -15.86 -38.18
CA ARG A 117 -18.44 -14.38 -38.12
C ARG A 117 -19.83 -13.84 -38.50
N LYS A 118 -20.57 -14.52 -39.38
CA LYS A 118 -21.87 -14.03 -39.89
C LYS A 118 -23.10 -14.27 -38.98
N ARG A 119 -23.00 -14.99 -37.86
CA ARG A 119 -24.18 -15.31 -37.00
C ARG A 119 -24.17 -14.70 -35.60
N ARG A 120 -23.20 -13.83 -35.27
CA ARG A 120 -23.03 -13.30 -33.90
C ARG A 120 -23.63 -11.90 -33.68
N ILE A 121 -24.75 -11.60 -34.32
CA ILE A 121 -25.68 -10.58 -33.80
C ILE A 121 -26.80 -11.35 -33.11
N HIS A 122 -26.53 -11.92 -31.94
CA HIS A 122 -27.62 -12.27 -31.01
C HIS A 122 -27.05 -12.60 -29.61
N THR A 123 -27.36 -11.70 -28.68
CA THR A 123 -27.51 -11.92 -27.23
C THR A 123 -26.43 -12.75 -26.53
N LEU A 124 -25.40 -12.08 -26.03
CA LEU A 124 -24.63 -12.57 -24.89
C LEU A 124 -25.61 -12.82 -23.73
N PRO A 125 -25.64 -14.02 -23.11
CA PRO A 125 -26.38 -14.20 -21.87
C PRO A 125 -25.76 -13.26 -20.83
N LYS A 126 -26.56 -12.36 -20.26
CA LYS A 126 -26.23 -11.66 -19.02
C LYS A 126 -26.16 -12.72 -17.93
N TYR A 127 -25.01 -13.38 -17.76
CA TYR A 127 -24.75 -14.19 -16.57
C TYR A 127 -24.79 -13.25 -15.37
N SER A 128 -25.76 -13.46 -14.48
CA SER A 128 -25.90 -12.70 -13.26
C SER A 128 -24.75 -13.03 -12.34
N LEU A 129 -24.10 -12.00 -11.79
CA LEU A 129 -23.05 -12.10 -10.77
C LEU A 129 -23.49 -12.85 -9.49
N GLU A 130 -24.77 -13.18 -9.37
CA GLU A 130 -25.38 -13.87 -8.22
C GLU A 130 -25.09 -15.38 -8.20
N ASP A 131 -24.87 -16.04 -9.35
CA ASP A 131 -24.67 -17.50 -9.40
C ASP A 131 -23.25 -17.96 -8.99
N ILE A 132 -22.31 -17.01 -8.80
CA ILE A 132 -20.93 -17.26 -8.35
C ILE A 132 -20.76 -16.83 -6.88
N ARG A 133 -21.79 -17.00 -6.05
CA ARG A 133 -21.67 -16.89 -4.59
C ARG A 133 -21.06 -18.18 -4.04
N LEU A 134 -19.76 -18.38 -4.28
CA LEU A 134 -18.95 -19.01 -3.23
C LEU A 134 -19.00 -18.06 -2.03
N ASN A 135 -19.26 -18.63 -0.85
CA ASN A 135 -19.64 -17.98 0.39
C ASN A 135 -18.52 -17.08 0.96
N ILE A 136 -18.16 -16.02 0.24
CA ILE A 136 -17.15 -15.04 0.64
C ILE A 136 -17.91 -13.78 1.10
N PRO A 137 -17.71 -13.32 2.34
CA PRO A 137 -18.29 -12.07 2.82
C PRO A 137 -17.82 -10.90 1.93
N ARG A 138 -18.69 -10.48 1.02
CA ARG A 138 -18.47 -9.36 0.13
C ARG A 138 -18.66 -8.07 0.93
N LYS A 139 -17.60 -7.56 1.57
CA LYS A 139 -17.56 -6.12 1.88
C LYS A 139 -17.56 -5.40 0.53
N LYS A 140 -18.73 -4.93 0.10
CA LYS A 140 -18.83 -3.87 -0.92
C LYS A 140 -18.09 -2.68 -0.35
N LEU A 141 -16.81 -2.54 -0.70
CA LEU A 141 -16.13 -1.28 -0.48
C LEU A 141 -16.64 -0.34 -1.57
N SER A 142 -17.62 0.45 -1.19
CA SER A 142 -17.98 1.68 -1.89
C SER A 142 -16.70 2.51 -1.99
N HIS A 143 -16.02 2.47 -3.14
CA HIS A 143 -15.10 3.52 -3.50
C HIS A 143 -15.93 4.70 -3.98
N SER A 144 -16.45 5.43 -2.98
CA SER A 144 -16.66 6.86 -3.12
C SER A 144 -15.38 7.45 -3.67
N GLY A 145 -15.49 8.16 -4.78
CA GLY A 145 -14.40 8.95 -5.35
C GLY A 145 -13.79 9.89 -4.31
N GLY A 146 -12.51 10.20 -4.51
CA GLY A 146 -11.80 11.21 -3.71
C GLY A 146 -10.37 10.85 -3.31
N GLY A 147 -9.60 10.18 -4.18
CA GLY A 147 -8.21 9.84 -3.89
C GLY A 147 -7.17 10.93 -4.21
N ILE A 148 -7.55 11.97 -4.93
CA ILE A 148 -6.61 13.02 -5.41
C ILE A 148 -6.18 13.96 -4.27
N PHE A 149 -6.95 14.08 -3.18
CA PHE A 149 -6.65 15.00 -2.07
C PHE A 149 -5.92 14.37 -0.87
N THR A 150 -5.69 13.06 -0.83
CA THR A 150 -5.21 12.41 0.40
C THR A 150 -3.70 12.45 0.57
N THR A 151 -2.93 12.28 -0.51
CA THR A 151 -1.46 12.32 -0.44
C THR A 151 -0.91 13.69 -0.23
N ASP A 152 -1.48 14.71 -0.87
CA ASP A 152 -1.02 16.08 -0.74
C ASP A 152 -1.34 16.61 0.66
N VAL A 153 -2.51 16.29 1.19
CA VAL A 153 -2.89 16.62 2.57
C VAL A 153 -2.05 15.84 3.59
N CYS A 154 -1.81 14.54 3.39
CA CYS A 154 -0.92 13.78 4.27
C CYS A 154 0.53 14.31 4.23
N THR A 155 1.03 14.70 3.06
CA THR A 155 2.37 15.29 2.92
C THR A 155 2.43 16.64 3.63
N ALA A 156 1.39 17.47 3.51
CA ALA A 156 1.27 18.73 4.24
C ALA A 156 1.21 18.53 5.76
N ILE A 157 0.49 17.51 6.24
CA ILE A 157 0.43 17.15 7.67
C ILE A 157 1.81 16.70 8.18
N ILE A 158 2.49 15.82 7.46
CA ILE A 158 3.84 15.36 7.83
C ILE A 158 4.81 16.55 7.87
N PHE A 159 4.79 17.41 6.85
CA PHE A 159 5.61 18.62 6.81
C PHE A 159 5.28 19.57 7.98
N GLY A 160 4.00 19.73 8.31
CA GLY A 160 3.57 20.51 9.47
C GLY A 160 4.06 19.95 10.80
N ILE A 161 4.01 18.63 11.00
CA ILE A 161 4.55 17.96 12.19
C ILE A 161 6.07 18.14 12.27
N LEU A 162 6.79 17.97 11.16
CA LEU A 162 8.24 18.16 11.12
C LEU A 162 8.64 19.61 11.44
N LEU A 163 7.92 20.59 10.89
CA LEU A 163 8.13 22.01 11.19
C LEU A 163 7.86 22.31 12.67
N LEU A 164 6.77 21.78 13.22
CA LEU A 164 6.44 21.93 14.64
C LEU A 164 7.53 21.32 15.53
N LEU A 165 8.00 20.11 15.22
CA LEU A 165 9.09 19.46 15.95
C LEU A 165 10.40 20.24 15.83
N LEU A 166 10.69 20.82 14.66
CA LEU A 166 11.86 21.70 14.48
C LEU A 166 11.75 22.93 15.37
N ILE A 167 10.60 23.60 15.40
CA ILE A 167 10.37 24.78 16.25
C ILE A 167 10.51 24.42 17.72
N ILE A 168 9.92 23.29 18.16
CA ILE A 168 10.03 22.81 19.55
C ILE A 168 11.49 22.52 19.89
N ASN A 169 12.24 21.84 19.01
CA ASN A 169 13.66 21.56 19.22
C ASN A 169 14.50 22.84 19.30
N VAL A 170 14.21 23.85 18.47
CA VAL A 170 14.87 25.17 18.51
C VAL A 170 14.52 25.89 19.82
N MET A 171 13.26 25.92 20.23
CA MET A 171 12.85 26.51 21.51
C MET A 171 13.50 25.81 22.71
N LEU A 172 13.58 24.48 22.67
CA LEU A 172 14.25 23.70 23.70
C LEU A 172 15.74 24.05 23.75
N TYR A 173 16.39 24.15 22.60
CA TYR A 173 17.79 24.56 22.48
C TYR A 173 18.03 25.96 23.05
N PHE A 174 17.19 26.94 22.71
CA PHE A 174 17.30 28.29 23.27
C PHE A 174 17.08 28.31 24.79
N LYS A 175 16.15 27.52 25.31
CA LYS A 175 15.90 27.41 26.75
C LYS A 175 17.07 26.76 27.48
N LEU A 176 17.65 25.68 26.92
CA LEU A 176 18.86 25.05 27.42
C LEU A 176 20.05 26.01 27.41
N TRP A 177 20.26 26.73 26.31
CA TRP A 177 21.32 27.72 26.19
C TRP A 177 21.17 28.86 27.19
N SER A 178 19.95 29.36 27.42
CA SER A 178 19.68 30.38 28.45
C SER A 178 19.97 29.90 29.88
N LEU A 179 19.79 28.61 30.15
CA LEU A 179 20.10 28.00 31.44
C LEU A 179 21.60 27.81 31.63
N GLU A 180 22.34 27.47 30.56
CA GLU A 180 23.80 27.36 30.57
C GLU A 180 24.48 28.74 30.72
N VAL A 181 23.87 29.78 30.13
CA VAL A 181 24.34 31.18 30.20
C VAL A 181 23.90 31.90 31.49
N SER A 182 23.22 31.23 32.43
CA SER A 182 22.91 31.78 33.77
C SER A 182 23.82 31.24 34.89
N PRO A 183 25.12 31.60 34.96
CA PRO A 183 25.95 31.38 36.15
C PRO A 183 25.74 32.48 37.21
N GLY A 184 24.48 32.85 37.50
CA GLY A 184 24.18 34.19 38.03
C GLY A 184 23.52 34.32 39.41
N ASN A 185 22.87 33.28 39.97
CA ASN A 185 22.09 33.46 41.22
C ASN A 185 22.56 32.57 42.39
N PHE A 186 23.75 31.96 42.35
CA PHE A 186 24.24 31.12 43.46
C PHE A 186 25.52 31.58 44.16
N PHE A 187 26.22 32.62 43.66
CA PHE A 187 27.36 33.19 44.37
C PHE A 187 27.05 34.64 44.79
N ASP A 188 26.51 34.79 46.00
CA ASP A 188 26.46 36.08 46.70
C ASP A 188 27.72 36.23 47.58
N PRO A 189 28.77 36.95 47.13
CA PRO A 189 29.95 37.23 47.95
C PRO A 189 29.69 38.18 49.12
N ARG A 190 28.48 38.74 49.29
CA ARG A 190 28.15 39.68 50.37
C ARG A 190 27.88 39.01 51.72
N LEU A 191 27.80 37.67 51.78
CA LEU A 191 27.68 36.92 53.04
C LEU A 191 29.03 36.60 53.71
N LEU A 192 30.17 36.95 53.08
CA LEU A 192 31.52 36.66 53.58
C LEU A 192 32.27 37.88 54.14
N GLN A 193 31.56 38.98 54.42
CA GLN A 193 32.16 40.16 55.06
C GLN A 193 31.43 40.53 56.35
N LYS A 194 31.55 39.66 57.37
CA LYS A 194 31.46 40.08 58.77
C LYS A 194 32.89 40.23 59.31
N PRO A 195 33.36 41.44 59.64
CA PRO A 195 34.64 41.58 60.32
C PRO A 195 34.53 41.02 61.75
N ILE A 196 35.40 40.07 62.05
CA ILE A 196 35.71 39.57 63.39
C ILE A 196 36.38 40.74 64.14
N GLY A 197 35.82 41.11 65.30
CA GLY A 197 36.28 42.25 66.08
C GLY A 197 37.68 42.09 66.66
N PHE A 198 38.30 43.22 67.02
CA PHE A 198 39.39 43.24 67.99
C PHE A 198 39.31 44.49 68.89
N LEU A 199 39.62 44.26 70.15
CA LEU A 199 39.51 45.09 71.34
C LEU A 199 40.37 46.36 71.33
N ALA A 200 39.96 47.41 72.06
CA ALA A 200 40.59 47.82 73.34
C ALA A 200 40.18 49.25 73.76
N SER A 201 39.75 49.39 75.01
CA SER A 201 39.73 50.63 75.80
C SER A 201 41.17 51.06 76.19
N PRO A 202 41.37 52.31 76.62
CA PRO A 202 41.23 52.60 78.05
C PRO A 202 40.31 53.78 78.37
#